data_AF-A0A563DFX1-F1
#
_entry.id   AF-A0A563DFX1-F1
#
_cell.length_a   1.000
_cell.length_b   1.000
_cell.length_c   1.000
_cell.angle_alpha   90.00
_cell.angle_beta   90.00
_cell.angle_gamma   90.00
#
_symmetry.space_group_name_H-M   'P 1'
#
loop_
_entity.id
_entity.type
_entity.pdbx_description
1 polymer ?
#
loop_
_entity_poly.entity_id
_entity_poly.type
_entity_poly.pdbx_seq_one_letter_code
_entity_poly.pdbx_strand_id
1 'polypeptide(L)'
;MALPKNKETKAIIEKCLSQRFNSIMRHETRPFNESPHIIQHEGKVLKHNTLDDQDSQKTMEYRKAEFTYKPDPQQLISMTLEDVIKLLDEEAKNIGSQMAKHYFQVLSITAEEVGNVVDAKDQKLTPEIFLDAMRKISIPFDKDGNPKFNNMIVSEEMSDVWKNIIEEAEVNPKHKEEFNKIIEQKRKEYNAEQAGRKLVD
;
A
#
# COMPACT_ATOMS: atom_id res chain seq x y z
N MET A 1 -23.86 -23.62 -17.52
CA MET A 1 -23.57 -24.71 -16.54
C MET A 1 -24.68 -24.83 -15.48
N ALA A 2 -25.30 -26.00 -15.30
CA ALA A 2 -26.21 -26.21 -14.16
C ALA A 2 -25.38 -26.40 -12.90
N LEU A 3 -25.47 -25.47 -11.94
CA LEU A 3 -24.83 -25.63 -10.63
C LEU A 3 -25.28 -26.95 -10.00
N PRO A 4 -24.40 -27.65 -9.26
CA PRO A 4 -24.79 -28.90 -8.60
C PRO A 4 -26.01 -28.65 -7.71
N LYS A 5 -27.05 -29.47 -7.89
CA LYS A 5 -28.28 -29.41 -7.08
C LYS A 5 -28.03 -29.72 -5.59
N ASN A 6 -26.88 -30.34 -5.29
CA ASN A 6 -26.41 -30.59 -3.94
C ASN A 6 -25.86 -29.28 -3.32
N LYS A 7 -26.52 -28.84 -2.25
CA LYS A 7 -26.19 -27.62 -1.49
C LYS A 7 -24.76 -27.61 -0.97
N GLU A 8 -24.23 -28.76 -0.51
CA GLU A 8 -22.88 -28.85 0.04
C GLU A 8 -21.83 -28.66 -1.05
N THR A 9 -22.00 -29.33 -2.19
CA THR A 9 -21.10 -29.17 -3.33
C THR A 9 -21.09 -27.73 -3.84
N LYS A 10 -22.26 -27.09 -3.91
CA LYS A 10 -22.36 -25.67 -4.28
C LYS A 10 -21.59 -24.78 -3.31
N ALA A 11 -21.76 -24.97 -2.00
CA ALA A 11 -21.07 -24.18 -0.99
C ALA A 11 -19.54 -24.36 -1.06
N ILE A 12 -19.06 -25.58 -1.34
CA ILE A 12 -17.63 -25.85 -1.53
C ILE A 12 -17.10 -25.10 -2.76
N ILE A 13 -17.81 -25.18 -3.89
CA ILE A 13 -17.41 -24.48 -5.12
C ILE A 13 -17.37 -22.97 -4.90
N GLU A 14 -18.43 -22.39 -4.31
CA GLU A 14 -18.49 -20.96 -4.00
C GLU A 14 -17.32 -20.53 -3.11
N LYS A 15 -17.04 -21.29 -2.04
CA LYS A 15 -15.90 -21.03 -1.17
C LYS A 15 -14.57 -21.04 -1.92
N CYS A 16 -14.34 -22.04 -2.78
CA CYS A 16 -13.12 -22.13 -3.58
C CYS A 16 -12.97 -20.95 -4.55
N LEU A 17 -14.05 -20.59 -5.25
CA LEU A 17 -14.05 -19.46 -6.17
C LEU A 17 -13.81 -18.13 -5.43
N SER A 18 -14.47 -17.91 -4.29
CA SER A 18 -14.24 -16.71 -3.47
C SER A 18 -12.83 -16.64 -2.91
N GLN A 19 -12.25 -17.77 -2.47
CA GLN A 19 -10.87 -17.82 -2.00
C GLN A 19 -9.88 -17.47 -3.11
N ARG A 20 -10.08 -18.02 -4.31
CA ARG A 20 -9.26 -17.71 -5.50
C ARG A 20 -9.36 -16.23 -5.86
N PHE A 21 -10.58 -15.72 -5.97
CA PHE A 21 -10.84 -14.32 -6.27
C PHE A 21 -10.13 -13.39 -5.29
N ASN A 22 -10.30 -13.62 -3.99
CA ASN A 22 -9.65 -12.82 -2.95
C ASN A 22 -8.13 -12.90 -3.01
N SER A 23 -7.57 -14.08 -3.34
CA SER A 23 -6.13 -14.27 -3.48
C SER A 23 -5.56 -13.42 -4.62
N ILE A 24 -6.17 -13.49 -5.81
CA ILE A 24 -5.74 -12.72 -6.99
C ILE A 24 -5.93 -11.22 -6.77
N MET A 25 -7.08 -10.83 -6.23
CA MET A 25 -7.37 -9.43 -5.91
C MET A 25 -6.31 -8.86 -4.96
N ARG A 26 -5.98 -9.58 -3.88
CA ARG A 26 -4.92 -9.16 -2.94
C ARG A 26 -3.56 -9.10 -3.58
N HIS A 27 -3.22 -10.08 -4.43
CA HIS A 27 -1.95 -10.07 -5.16
C HIS A 27 -1.79 -8.80 -6.01
N GLU A 28 -2.84 -8.35 -6.69
CA GLU A 28 -2.82 -7.12 -7.46
C GLU A 28 -2.71 -5.84 -6.62
N THR A 29 -3.04 -5.88 -5.32
CA THR A 29 -2.79 -4.75 -4.42
C THR A 29 -1.31 -4.56 -4.05
N ARG A 30 -0.43 -5.49 -4.47
CA ARG A 30 1.04 -5.37 -4.40
C ARG A 30 1.54 -5.01 -2.98
N PRO A 31 2.12 -3.82 -2.68
CA PRO A 31 2.69 -3.56 -1.35
C PRO A 31 1.61 -3.48 -0.25
N PHE A 32 0.33 -3.45 -0.62
CA PHE A 32 -0.79 -3.38 0.31
C PHE A 32 -1.42 -4.74 0.60
N ASN A 33 -0.91 -5.83 0.03
CA ASN A 33 -1.50 -7.17 0.17
C ASN A 33 -1.55 -7.68 1.62
N GLU A 34 -0.63 -7.21 2.47
CA GLU A 34 -0.53 -7.50 3.91
C GLU A 34 -1.36 -6.54 4.78
N SER A 35 -1.98 -5.52 4.19
CA SER A 35 -2.80 -4.57 4.94
C SER A 35 -3.97 -5.30 5.61
N PRO A 36 -4.26 -5.04 6.90
CA PRO A 36 -5.41 -5.62 7.57
C PRO A 36 -6.70 -5.27 6.84
N HIS A 37 -7.58 -6.26 6.69
CA HIS A 37 -8.90 -6.08 6.09
C HIS A 37 -9.96 -6.22 7.17
N ILE A 38 -10.80 -5.19 7.31
CA ILE A 38 -11.94 -5.20 8.23
C ILE A 38 -13.20 -5.20 7.37
N ILE A 39 -14.07 -6.19 7.58
CA ILE A 39 -15.37 -6.26 6.92
C ILE A 39 -16.38 -5.59 7.85
N GLN A 40 -16.97 -4.49 7.38
CA GLN A 40 -18.11 -3.85 8.03
C GLN A 40 -19.37 -4.18 7.23
N HIS A 41 -20.28 -4.92 7.86
CA HIS A 41 -21.53 -5.36 7.21
C HIS A 41 -22.55 -4.23 7.06
N GLU A 42 -22.53 -3.25 7.98
CA GLU A 42 -23.51 -2.17 8.05
C GLU A 42 -22.85 -0.84 8.40
N GLY A 43 -23.43 0.27 7.95
CA GLY A 43 -22.91 1.63 8.19
C GLY A 43 -22.04 2.14 7.04
N LYS A 44 -21.86 3.46 7.00
CA LYS A 44 -21.17 4.17 5.90
C LYS A 44 -19.83 4.79 6.33
N VAL A 45 -19.50 4.64 7.61
CA VAL A 45 -18.41 5.37 8.26
C VAL A 45 -17.65 4.41 9.16
N LEU A 46 -16.32 4.49 9.06
CA LEU A 46 -15.41 3.97 10.08
C LEU A 46 -14.96 5.13 10.97
N LYS A 47 -15.12 4.95 12.29
CA LYS A 47 -14.55 5.84 13.31
C LYS A 47 -13.45 5.10 14.06
N HIS A 48 -12.28 5.71 14.19
CA HIS A 48 -11.20 5.21 15.01
C HIS A 48 -10.57 6.34 15.83
N ASN A 49 -10.06 5.98 17.01
CA ASN A 49 -9.34 6.90 17.90
C ASN A 49 -7.86 6.87 17.53
N THR A 50 -7.20 8.03 17.49
CA THR A 50 -5.74 8.12 17.35
C THR A 50 -5.09 8.34 18.72
N LEU A 51 -3.84 7.88 18.88
CA LEU A 51 -3.11 7.93 20.16
C LEU A 51 -2.86 9.37 20.69
N ASP A 52 -2.75 10.35 19.79
CA ASP A 52 -2.33 11.71 20.14
C ASP A 52 -3.47 12.60 20.65
N ASP A 53 -4.73 12.16 20.56
CA ASP A 53 -5.85 12.98 21.01
C ASP A 53 -7.05 12.07 21.30
N GLN A 54 -7.45 11.97 22.57
CA GLN A 54 -8.60 11.16 23.00
C GLN A 54 -9.92 11.63 22.36
N ASP A 55 -9.95 12.82 21.75
CA ASP A 55 -11.11 13.41 21.10
C ASP A 55 -11.02 13.58 19.57
N SER A 56 -9.88 13.25 18.92
CA SER A 56 -9.80 13.34 17.45
C SER A 56 -10.33 12.07 16.78
N GLN A 57 -11.65 11.96 16.70
CA GLN A 57 -12.29 10.91 15.89
C GLN A 57 -12.03 11.17 14.41
N LYS A 58 -11.18 10.36 13.77
CA LYS A 58 -11.10 10.35 12.31
C LYS A 58 -12.28 9.58 11.73
N THR A 59 -13.08 10.28 10.94
CA THR A 59 -14.21 9.74 10.18
C THR A 59 -13.73 9.42 8.78
N MET A 60 -13.78 8.15 8.40
CA MET A 60 -13.50 7.74 7.02
C MET A 60 -14.82 7.37 6.33
N GLU A 61 -15.14 8.07 5.24
CA GLU A 61 -16.25 7.70 4.37
C GLU A 61 -15.83 6.57 3.44
N TYR A 62 -16.63 5.51 3.37
CA TYR A 62 -16.39 4.43 2.42
C TYR A 62 -16.60 4.91 0.98
N ARG A 63 -15.61 4.67 0.13
CA ARG A 63 -15.77 4.80 -1.31
C ARG A 63 -16.25 3.48 -1.90
N LYS A 64 -17.31 3.55 -2.71
CA LYS A 64 -17.87 2.37 -3.37
C LYS A 64 -16.94 1.94 -4.49
N ALA A 65 -16.32 0.77 -4.34
CA ALA A 65 -15.81 0.00 -5.46
C ALA A 65 -16.83 -1.11 -5.73
N GLU A 66 -17.52 -1.04 -6.86
CA GLU A 66 -18.49 -2.03 -7.28
C GLU A 66 -18.17 -2.45 -8.70
N PHE A 67 -18.25 -3.74 -8.93
CA PHE A 67 -18.22 -4.31 -10.25
C PHE A 67 -19.52 -5.07 -10.49
N THR A 68 -20.16 -4.80 -11.62
CA THR A 68 -21.33 -5.56 -12.06
C THR A 68 -20.98 -6.26 -13.36
N TYR A 69 -20.71 -7.56 -13.27
CA TYR A 69 -20.69 -8.40 -14.46
C TYR A 69 -22.13 -8.67 -14.90
N LYS A 70 -22.51 -8.21 -16.09
CA LYS A 70 -23.78 -8.55 -16.73
C LYS A 70 -23.50 -9.47 -17.91
N PRO A 71 -23.28 -10.78 -17.69
CA PRO A 71 -23.10 -11.69 -18.80
C PRO A 71 -24.39 -11.78 -19.60
N ASP A 72 -24.23 -12.01 -20.90
CA ASP A 72 -25.32 -12.51 -21.72
C ASP A 72 -25.75 -13.89 -21.16
N PRO A 73 -27.05 -14.10 -20.84
CA PRO A 73 -27.54 -15.40 -20.40
C PRO A 73 -27.16 -16.56 -21.32
N GLN A 74 -27.04 -16.33 -22.63
CA GLN A 74 -26.61 -17.37 -23.58
C GLN A 74 -25.13 -17.74 -23.40
N GLN A 75 -24.27 -16.77 -23.11
CA GLN A 75 -22.86 -17.00 -22.80
C GLN A 75 -22.69 -17.82 -21.52
N LEU A 76 -23.47 -17.52 -20.46
CA LEU A 76 -23.44 -18.30 -19.21
C LEU A 76 -23.82 -19.78 -19.39
N ILE A 77 -24.70 -20.06 -20.34
CA ILE A 77 -25.15 -21.44 -20.61
C ILE A 77 -24.02 -22.21 -21.29
N SER A 78 -23.30 -21.58 -22.24
CA SER A 78 -22.19 -22.19 -23.00
C SER A 78 -20.84 -22.17 -22.28
N MET A 79 -20.66 -21.36 -21.24
CA MET A 79 -19.40 -21.28 -20.49
C MET A 79 -19.04 -22.60 -19.83
N THR A 80 -17.78 -23.00 -20.04
CA THR A 80 -17.12 -24.06 -19.30
C THR A 80 -16.67 -23.55 -17.92
N LEU A 81 -16.28 -24.47 -17.04
CA LEU A 81 -15.69 -24.09 -15.75
C LEU A 81 -14.41 -23.25 -15.94
N GLU A 82 -13.62 -23.53 -16.97
CA GLU A 82 -12.41 -22.77 -17.29
C GLU A 82 -12.72 -21.33 -17.69
N ASP A 83 -13.79 -21.11 -18.46
CA ASP A 83 -14.22 -19.76 -18.84
C ASP A 83 -14.67 -18.96 -17.61
N VAL A 84 -15.37 -19.60 -16.67
CA VAL A 84 -15.78 -18.98 -15.40
C VAL A 84 -14.56 -18.60 -14.57
N ILE A 85 -13.55 -19.48 -14.49
CA ILE A 85 -12.30 -19.19 -13.77
C ILE A 85 -11.55 -18.02 -14.40
N LYS A 86 -11.40 -18.00 -15.73
CA LYS A 86 -10.71 -16.90 -16.44
C LYS A 86 -11.39 -15.55 -16.20
N LEU A 87 -12.71 -15.52 -16.33
CA LEU A 87 -13.50 -14.33 -16.05
C LEU A 87 -13.29 -13.86 -14.61
N LEU A 88 -13.39 -14.76 -13.63
CA LEU A 88 -13.18 -14.41 -12.22
C LEU A 88 -11.76 -13.87 -11.96
N ASP A 89 -10.75 -14.43 -12.62
CA ASP A 89 -9.37 -13.98 -12.50
C ASP A 89 -9.18 -12.57 -13.08
N GLU A 90 -9.76 -12.30 -14.26
CA GLU A 90 -9.72 -10.98 -14.89
C GLU A 90 -10.39 -9.91 -14.01
N GLU A 91 -11.53 -10.24 -13.43
CA GLU A 91 -12.26 -9.29 -12.58
C GLU A 91 -11.60 -9.09 -11.21
N ALA A 92 -11.04 -10.15 -10.63
CA ALA A 92 -10.23 -10.04 -9.43
C ALA A 92 -9.03 -9.10 -9.67
N LYS A 93 -8.37 -9.22 -10.83
CA LYS A 93 -7.26 -8.33 -11.20
C LYS A 93 -7.70 -6.88 -11.37
N ASN A 94 -8.84 -6.67 -12.01
CA ASN A 94 -9.40 -5.34 -12.22
C ASN A 94 -9.71 -4.65 -10.88
N ILE A 95 -10.40 -5.34 -9.97
CA ILE A 95 -10.73 -4.80 -8.64
C ILE A 95 -9.46 -4.55 -7.83
N GLY A 96 -8.53 -5.49 -7.79
CA GLY A 96 -7.25 -5.30 -7.08
C GLY A 96 -6.46 -4.11 -7.62
N SER A 97 -6.46 -3.88 -8.93
CA SER A 97 -5.81 -2.71 -9.56
C SER A 97 -6.49 -1.39 -9.17
N GLN A 98 -7.83 -1.36 -9.12
CA GLN A 98 -8.57 -0.18 -8.66
C GLN A 98 -8.31 0.12 -7.18
N MET A 99 -8.25 -0.92 -6.35
CA MET A 99 -7.90 -0.80 -4.93
C MET A 99 -6.47 -0.26 -4.76
N ALA A 100 -5.49 -0.78 -5.49
CA ALA A 100 -4.11 -0.29 -5.45
C ALA A 100 -4.02 1.20 -5.78
N LYS A 101 -4.68 1.63 -6.87
CA LYS A 101 -4.77 3.05 -7.25
C LYS A 101 -5.37 3.89 -6.13
N HIS A 102 -6.44 3.41 -5.51
CA HIS A 102 -7.07 4.12 -4.41
C HIS A 102 -6.15 4.25 -3.19
N TYR A 103 -5.44 3.18 -2.82
CA TYR A 103 -4.49 3.21 -1.70
C TYR A 103 -3.37 4.23 -1.93
N PHE A 104 -2.78 4.26 -3.13
CA PHE A 104 -1.79 5.28 -3.47
C PHE A 104 -2.38 6.71 -3.45
N GLN A 105 -3.62 6.91 -3.90
CA GLN A 105 -4.28 8.22 -3.80
C GLN A 105 -4.45 8.68 -2.35
N VAL A 106 -4.90 7.78 -1.47
CA VAL A 106 -5.07 8.11 -0.04
C VAL A 106 -3.72 8.43 0.60
N LEU A 107 -2.66 7.68 0.27
CA LEU A 107 -1.31 7.97 0.74
C LEU A 107 -0.80 9.33 0.23
N SER A 108 -1.03 9.66 -1.04
CA SER A 108 -0.64 10.96 -1.61
C SER A 108 -1.32 12.10 -0.86
N ILE A 109 -2.64 12.05 -0.71
CA ILE A 109 -3.42 13.07 0.00
C ILE A 109 -2.90 13.21 1.44
N THR A 110 -2.71 12.10 2.15
CA THR A 110 -2.24 12.13 3.53
C THR A 110 -0.83 12.70 3.64
N ALA A 111 0.06 12.38 2.70
CA ALA A 111 1.42 12.92 2.66
C ALA A 111 1.43 14.42 2.33
N GLU A 112 0.56 14.88 1.43
CA GLU A 112 0.38 16.29 1.09
C GLU A 112 -0.13 17.10 2.29
N GLU A 113 -1.13 16.60 3.00
CA GLU A 113 -1.73 17.24 4.19
C GLU A 113 -0.69 17.55 5.28
N VAL A 114 0.27 16.66 5.48
CA VAL A 114 1.33 16.81 6.50
C VAL A 114 2.62 17.41 5.93
N GLY A 115 2.64 17.83 4.66
CA GLY A 115 3.82 18.42 4.01
C GLY A 115 4.97 17.44 3.77
N ASN A 116 4.71 16.13 3.83
CA ASN A 116 5.67 15.04 3.63
C ASN A 116 5.85 14.67 2.14
N VAL A 117 5.80 15.67 1.26
CA VAL A 117 6.00 15.51 -0.19
C VAL A 117 7.28 16.22 -0.61
N VAL A 118 8.10 15.56 -1.42
CA VAL A 118 9.23 16.19 -2.12
C VAL A 118 8.82 16.37 -3.58
N ASP A 119 8.70 17.63 -4.00
CA ASP A 119 8.35 17.99 -5.36
C ASP A 119 9.63 18.32 -6.15
N ALA A 120 9.88 17.53 -7.20
CA ALA A 120 11.01 17.73 -8.09
C ALA A 120 10.79 18.87 -9.11
N LYS A 121 9.61 19.48 -9.20
CA LYS A 121 9.28 20.61 -10.11
C LYS A 121 9.69 20.35 -11.57
N ASP A 122 9.39 19.16 -12.07
CA ASP A 122 9.77 18.68 -13.41
C ASP A 122 11.28 18.63 -13.68
N GLN A 123 12.12 18.73 -12.64
CA GLN A 123 13.56 18.57 -12.76
C GLN A 123 13.92 17.09 -12.91
N LYS A 124 15.07 16.83 -13.54
CA LYS A 124 15.66 15.49 -13.52
C LYS A 124 15.90 15.08 -12.08
N LEU A 125 15.64 13.81 -11.78
CA LEU A 125 15.98 13.26 -10.48
C LEU A 125 17.49 13.40 -10.24
N THR A 126 17.87 13.87 -9.05
CA THR A 126 19.25 14.04 -8.62
C THR A 126 19.49 13.44 -7.24
N PRO A 127 20.75 13.20 -6.85
CA PRO A 127 21.08 12.79 -5.48
C PRO A 127 20.53 13.73 -4.40
N GLU A 128 20.45 15.03 -4.66
CA GLU A 128 19.88 16.00 -3.72
C GLU A 128 18.40 15.74 -3.45
N ILE A 129 17.61 15.40 -4.48
CA ILE A 129 16.19 15.05 -4.32
C ILE A 129 16.05 13.80 -3.44
N PHE A 130 16.93 12.81 -3.60
CA PHE A 130 16.97 11.64 -2.73
C PHE A 130 17.29 12.02 -1.28
N LEU A 131 18.31 12.85 -1.06
CA LEU A 131 18.67 13.32 0.29
C LEU A 131 17.55 14.13 0.95
N ASP A 132 16.81 14.94 0.18
CA ASP A 132 15.64 15.67 0.67
C ASP A 132 14.50 14.72 1.09
N ALA A 133 14.26 13.65 0.32
CA ALA A 133 13.31 12.62 0.73
C ALA A 133 13.75 11.93 2.03
N MET A 134 15.03 11.61 2.17
CA MET A 134 15.61 11.02 3.38
C MET A 134 15.46 11.93 4.62
N ARG A 135 15.51 13.26 4.44
CA ARG A 135 15.27 14.23 5.54
C ARG A 135 13.82 14.22 6.01
N LYS A 136 12.85 13.95 5.12
CA LYS A 136 11.42 14.01 5.48
C LYS A 136 10.89 12.71 6.07
N ILE A 137 11.36 11.55 5.62
CA ILE A 137 10.87 10.27 6.14
C ILE A 137 11.27 10.04 7.60
N SER A 138 10.46 9.24 8.32
CA SER A 138 10.85 8.65 9.60
C SER A 138 11.64 7.38 9.35
N ILE A 139 12.75 7.22 10.06
CA ILE A 139 13.66 6.08 9.93
C ILE A 139 13.77 5.41 11.30
N PRO A 140 13.19 4.20 11.47
CA PRO A 140 13.39 3.43 12.68
C PRO A 140 14.82 2.88 12.75
N PHE A 141 15.32 2.64 13.96
CA PHE A 141 16.64 2.04 14.20
C PHE A 141 16.49 0.71 14.94
N ASP A 142 17.36 -0.25 14.61
CA ASP A 142 17.44 -1.52 15.33
C ASP A 142 18.18 -1.39 16.68
N LYS A 143 18.32 -2.51 17.39
CA LYS A 143 18.98 -2.53 18.72
C LYS A 143 20.47 -2.20 18.66
N ASP A 144 21.12 -2.45 17.52
CA ASP A 144 22.53 -2.19 17.27
C ASP A 144 22.76 -0.76 16.74
N GLY A 145 21.67 -0.02 16.50
CA GLY A 145 21.69 1.34 15.99
C GLY A 145 21.80 1.42 14.47
N ASN A 146 21.50 0.37 13.71
CA ASN A 146 21.45 0.49 12.26
C ASN A 146 20.10 1.06 11.82
N PRO A 147 20.08 1.99 10.85
CA PRO A 147 18.84 2.48 10.26
C PRO A 147 18.13 1.35 9.51
N LYS A 148 16.82 1.24 9.70
CA LYS A 148 15.94 0.36 8.94
C LYS A 148 15.20 1.17 7.89
N PHE A 149 15.63 1.05 6.64
CA PHE A 149 14.98 1.74 5.53
C PHE A 149 13.66 1.08 5.14
N ASN A 150 12.69 1.91 4.76
CA ASN A 150 11.41 1.47 4.24
C ASN A 150 11.54 1.01 2.78
N ASN A 151 10.59 0.19 2.33
CA ASN A 151 10.50 -0.20 0.92
C ASN A 151 10.17 1.03 0.06
N MET A 152 11.00 1.27 -0.96
CA MET A 152 10.73 2.29 -1.98
C MET A 152 9.94 1.66 -3.13
N ILE A 153 8.79 2.25 -3.47
CA ILE A 153 7.96 1.81 -4.59
C ILE A 153 8.14 2.79 -5.73
N VAL A 154 8.60 2.29 -6.87
CA VAL A 154 8.85 3.07 -8.08
C VAL A 154 8.20 2.38 -9.28
N SER A 155 7.91 3.12 -10.34
CA SER A 155 7.54 2.52 -11.62
C SER A 155 8.73 1.74 -12.18
N GLU A 156 8.44 0.70 -12.96
CA GLU A 156 9.47 -0.14 -13.58
C GLU A 156 10.43 0.68 -14.44
N GLU A 157 9.90 1.63 -15.22
CA GLU A 157 10.66 2.55 -16.08
C GLU A 157 11.65 3.44 -15.31
N MET A 158 11.38 3.72 -14.03
CA MET A 158 12.20 4.60 -13.19
C MET A 158 13.13 3.82 -12.25
N SER A 159 13.05 2.49 -12.22
CA SER A 159 13.79 1.64 -11.29
C SER A 159 15.30 1.83 -11.40
N ASP A 160 15.84 1.76 -12.62
CA ASP A 160 17.29 1.87 -12.82
C ASP A 160 17.79 3.32 -12.64
N VAL A 161 16.94 4.30 -12.94
CA VAL A 161 17.25 5.72 -12.65
C VAL A 161 17.43 5.93 -11.15
N TRP A 162 16.51 5.43 -10.33
CA TRP A 162 16.60 5.56 -8.87
C TRP A 162 17.77 4.80 -8.28
N LYS A 163 18.08 3.59 -8.77
CA LYS A 163 19.27 2.84 -8.33
C LYS A 163 20.55 3.64 -8.55
N ASN A 164 20.73 4.18 -9.77
CA ASN A 164 21.93 4.95 -10.10
C ASN A 164 22.07 6.20 -9.21
N ILE A 165 20.96 6.87 -8.88
CA ILE A 165 20.97 8.06 -8.01
C ILE A 165 21.37 7.70 -6.59
N ILE A 166 20.87 6.58 -6.05
CA ILE A 166 21.22 6.11 -4.72
C ILE A 166 22.70 5.73 -4.68
N GLU A 167 23.20 5.01 -5.69
CA GLU A 167 24.61 4.65 -5.81
C GLU A 167 25.51 5.90 -5.93
N GLU A 168 25.11 6.90 -6.71
CA GLU A 168 25.83 8.16 -6.83
C GLU A 168 25.92 8.89 -5.48
N ALA A 169 24.81 8.93 -4.73
CA ALA A 169 24.76 9.54 -3.41
C ALA A 169 25.70 8.85 -2.40
N GLU A 170 25.93 7.54 -2.54
CA GLU A 170 26.82 6.77 -1.67
C GLU A 170 28.32 6.88 -2.04
N VAL A 171 28.62 7.00 -3.33
CA VAL A 171 30.00 7.06 -3.84
C VAL A 171 30.57 8.48 -3.73
N ASN A 172 29.75 9.50 -3.98
CA ASN A 172 30.20 10.89 -3.90
C ASN A 172 30.50 11.28 -2.44
N PRO A 173 31.74 11.69 -2.10
CA PRO A 173 32.12 12.01 -0.72
C PRO A 173 31.24 13.08 -0.09
N LYS A 174 30.80 14.08 -0.88
CA LYS A 174 29.96 15.17 -0.39
C LYS A 174 28.56 14.68 -0.05
N HIS A 175 27.94 13.90 -0.93
CA HIS A 175 26.59 13.35 -0.69
C HIS A 175 26.60 12.34 0.44
N LYS A 176 27.64 11.51 0.53
CA LYS A 176 27.82 10.55 1.63
C LYS A 176 27.96 11.25 2.98
N GLU A 177 28.73 12.34 3.05
CA GLU A 177 28.85 13.12 4.28
C GLU A 177 27.50 13.70 4.70
N GLU A 178 26.74 14.28 3.75
CA GLU A 178 25.39 14.78 4.00
C GLU A 178 24.41 13.68 4.42
N PHE A 179 24.46 12.52 3.77
CA PHE A 179 23.66 11.36 4.14
C PHE A 179 23.94 10.93 5.58
N ASN A 180 25.22 10.83 5.98
CA ASN A 180 25.60 10.49 7.35
C ASN A 180 25.08 11.53 8.37
N LYS A 181 25.13 12.83 8.03
CA LYS A 181 24.53 13.87 8.87
C LYS A 181 23.03 13.69 9.03
N ILE A 182 22.32 13.34 7.95
CA ILE A 182 20.89 13.06 7.98
C ILE A 182 20.60 11.86 8.90
N ILE A 183 21.34 10.76 8.76
CA ILE A 183 21.15 9.56 9.60
C ILE A 183 21.41 9.87 11.08
N GLU A 184 22.46 10.62 11.40
CA GLU A 184 22.74 11.01 12.79
C GLU A 184 21.66 11.93 13.38
N GLN A 185 21.10 12.83 12.57
CA GLN A 185 19.97 13.64 12.99
C GLN A 185 18.73 12.78 13.23
N LYS A 186 18.41 11.85 12.32
CA LYS A 186 17.29 10.90 12.45
C LYS A 186 17.41 10.00 13.67
N ARG A 187 18.64 9.57 14.00
CA ARG A 187 18.93 8.80 15.21
C ARG A 187 18.57 9.58 16.48
N LYS A 188 18.91 10.86 16.53
CA LYS A 188 18.57 11.73 17.67
C LYS A 188 17.05 11.91 17.79
N GLU A 189 16.37 12.17 16.67
CA GLU A 189 14.90 12.26 16.61
C GLU A 189 14.24 10.98 17.14
N TYR A 190 14.65 9.83 16.61
CA TYR A 190 14.14 8.53 17.04
C TYR A 190 14.37 8.26 18.54
N ASN A 191 15.58 8.54 19.04
CA ASN A 191 15.89 8.35 20.46
C ASN A 191 15.06 9.26 21.37
N ALA A 192 14.81 10.51 20.97
CA ALA A 192 13.94 11.42 21.70
C ALA A 192 12.50 10.91 21.74
N GLU A 193 11.96 10.42 20.61
CA GLU A 193 10.64 9.79 20.56
C GLU A 193 10.56 8.55 21.47
N GLN A 194 11.57 7.66 21.44
CA GLN A 194 11.58 6.47 22.30
C GLN A 194 11.71 6.82 23.79
N ALA A 195 12.46 7.87 24.13
CA ALA A 195 12.55 8.35 25.51
C ALA A 195 11.20 8.90 26.01
N GLY A 196 10.48 9.66 25.17
CA GLY A 196 9.13 10.13 25.47
C GLY A 196 8.13 8.99 25.72
N ARG A 197 8.25 7.88 24.97
CA ARG A 197 7.41 6.68 25.16
C ARG A 197 7.68 5.92 26.45
N LYS A 198 8.87 6.05 27.04
CA LYS A 198 9.26 5.36 28.29
C LYS A 198 8.84 6.12 29.56
N LEU A 199 8.37 7.36 29.45
CA LEU A 199 8.04 8.22 30.60
C LEU A 199 6.56 8.17 31.01
N VAL A 200 5.82 7.15 30.57
CA VAL A 200 4.45 6.88 31.02
C VAL A 200 4.49 5.68 31.98
N ASP A 201 5.06 5.90 33.16
CA ASP A 201 4.90 5.07 34.36
C ASP A 201 4.34 5.94 35.50
#